data_AF-F2WSJ1-F1
#
_entry.id   AF-F2WSJ1-F1
#
_cell.length_a   1.000
_cell.length_b   1.000
_cell.length_c   1.000
_cell.angle_alpha   90.00
_cell.angle_beta   90.00
_cell.angle_gamma   90.00
#
_symmetry.space_group_name_H-M   'P 1'
#
loop_
_entity.id
_entity.type
_entity.pdbx_description
1 polymer ?
#
loop_
_entity_poly.entity_id
_entity_poly.type
_entity_poly.pdbx_seq_one_letter_code
_entity_poly.pdbx_strand_id
1 'polypeptide(L)'
;VRMQDHFDLQASTYVGGDFDVLKVMKSILKSIATDQPVDDNDLNLLQGKLKKQFSGKKFLLFLDDLWNVNYDLWSYLCRPLVESCAPGSKDVITTRFTDVATMVATTSTYPLECLSDEDCLHILAEQSLGTTDFSNDTEPILGPSDRSSHRMDIEEDNNIED
;
A
#
# COMPACT_ATOMS: atom_id res chain seq x y z
N VAL A 1 18.58 2.68 12.50
CA VAL A 1 18.48 1.26 12.12
C VAL A 1 17.21 1.11 11.32
N ARG A 2 17.25 0.54 10.10
CA ARG A 2 16.03 0.33 9.31
C ARG A 2 15.37 -0.95 9.81
N MET A 3 14.04 -1.02 9.80
CA MET A 3 13.30 -2.24 10.22
C MET A 3 13.79 -3.49 9.50
N GLN A 4 14.25 -3.33 8.25
CA GLN A 4 14.78 -4.40 7.41
C GLN A 4 16.07 -5.03 7.95
N ASP A 5 16.85 -4.30 8.76
CA ASP A 5 18.14 -4.78 9.29
C ASP A 5 17.96 -5.73 10.49
N HIS A 6 16.72 -5.91 10.97
CA HIS A 6 16.41 -6.69 12.17
C HIS A 6 15.90 -8.11 11.89
N PHE A 7 15.71 -8.49 10.63
CA PHE A 7 15.12 -9.77 10.22
C PHE A 7 15.97 -10.40 9.12
N ASP A 8 16.23 -11.70 9.24
CA ASP A 8 16.99 -12.48 8.26
C ASP A 8 16.18 -12.74 6.99
N LEU A 9 14.85 -12.84 7.14
CA LEU A 9 13.92 -13.11 6.06
C LEU A 9 12.75 -12.14 6.11
N GLN A 10 12.35 -11.67 4.94
CA GLN A 10 11.16 -10.84 4.76
C GLN A 10 10.34 -11.37 3.59
N ALA A 11 9.04 -11.46 3.79
CA ALA A 11 8.10 -11.87 2.74
C ALA A 11 6.82 -11.04 2.84
N SER A 12 6.23 -10.77 1.70
CA SER A 12 4.94 -10.12 1.60
C SER A 12 4.07 -10.93 0.64
N THR A 13 2.82 -11.18 1.01
CA THR A 13 1.87 -11.88 0.17
C THR A 13 0.54 -11.16 0.26
N TYR A 14 0.08 -10.67 -0.89
CA TYR A 14 -1.29 -10.23 -1.06
C TYR A 14 -2.17 -11.47 -1.24
N VAL A 15 -3.17 -11.62 -0.37
CA VAL A 15 -4.09 -12.78 -0.41
C VAL A 15 -5.32 -12.42 -1.24
N GLY A 16 -6.01 -11.35 -0.87
CA GLY A 16 -7.27 -10.91 -1.48
C GLY A 16 -8.38 -11.96 -1.40
N GLY A 17 -9.44 -11.75 -2.19
CA GLY A 17 -10.44 -12.75 -2.61
C GLY A 17 -10.79 -13.85 -1.59
N ASP A 18 -10.52 -15.11 -1.94
CA ASP A 18 -10.68 -16.26 -1.05
C ASP A 18 -9.31 -16.75 -0.58
N PHE A 19 -9.23 -17.13 0.70
CA PHE A 19 -8.00 -17.68 1.27
C PHE A 19 -7.62 -19.04 0.65
N ASP A 20 -6.58 -19.02 -0.18
CA ASP A 20 -5.99 -20.21 -0.81
C ASP A 20 -4.62 -20.50 -0.20
N VAL A 21 -4.58 -21.42 0.75
CA VAL A 21 -3.35 -21.77 1.49
C VAL A 21 -2.22 -22.22 0.56
N LEU A 22 -2.53 -22.89 -0.55
CA LEU A 22 -1.53 -23.36 -1.50
C LEU A 22 -0.87 -22.16 -2.18
N LYS A 23 -1.67 -21.21 -2.68
CA LYS A 23 -1.14 -19.99 -3.31
C LYS A 23 -0.33 -19.16 -2.31
N VAL A 24 -0.81 -19.02 -1.07
CA VAL A 24 -0.12 -18.26 -0.03
C VAL A 24 1.25 -18.89 0.28
N MET A 25 1.31 -20.19 0.54
CA MET A 25 2.59 -20.89 0.80
C MET A 25 3.58 -20.74 -0.36
N LYS A 26 3.09 -20.86 -1.60
CA LYS A 26 3.94 -20.65 -2.79
C LYS A 26 4.45 -19.21 -2.89
N SER A 27 3.60 -18.22 -2.63
CA SER A 27 3.98 -16.80 -2.67
C SER A 27 5.07 -16.48 -1.64
N ILE A 28 4.91 -16.99 -0.42
CA ILE A 28 5.93 -16.85 0.64
C ILE A 28 7.24 -17.50 0.20
N LEU A 29 7.20 -18.75 -0.27
CA LEU A 29 8.40 -19.46 -0.74
C LEU A 29 9.11 -18.73 -1.88
N LYS A 30 8.36 -18.21 -2.87
CA LYS A 30 8.94 -17.42 -3.95
C LYS A 30 9.67 -16.16 -3.45
N SER A 31 9.22 -15.59 -2.33
CA SER A 31 9.84 -14.41 -1.72
C SER A 31 11.15 -14.74 -1.00
N ILE A 32 11.24 -15.92 -0.37
CA ILE A 32 12.36 -16.27 0.54
C ILE A 32 13.30 -17.36 0.02
N ALA A 33 12.89 -18.11 -0.99
CA ALA A 33 13.62 -19.25 -1.56
C ALA A 33 13.81 -19.05 -3.08
N THR A 34 14.44 -17.94 -3.45
CA THR A 34 14.63 -17.53 -4.86
C THR A 34 15.50 -18.50 -5.66
N ASP A 35 16.25 -19.37 -5.00
CA ASP A 35 17.15 -20.38 -5.57
C ASP A 35 16.47 -21.73 -5.85
N GLN A 36 15.20 -21.92 -5.46
CA GLN A 36 14.52 -23.20 -5.54
C GLN A 36 13.21 -23.10 -6.34
N PRO A 37 12.88 -24.12 -7.16
CA PRO A 37 11.58 -24.16 -7.82
C PRO A 37 10.45 -24.34 -6.80
N VAL A 38 9.37 -23.59 -7.04
CA VAL A 38 8.13 -23.59 -6.25
C VAL A 38 6.97 -23.97 -7.17
N ASP A 39 7.04 -25.18 -7.72
CA ASP A 39 6.06 -25.78 -8.63
C ASP A 39 5.21 -26.87 -7.95
N ASP A 40 5.62 -27.40 -6.79
CA ASP A 40 4.88 -28.41 -6.04
C ASP A 40 3.44 -27.99 -5.73
N ASN A 41 2.46 -28.87 -6.01
CA ASN A 41 1.08 -28.67 -5.60
C ASN A 41 0.71 -29.42 -4.32
N ASP A 42 1.69 -30.06 -3.67
CA ASP A 42 1.50 -30.78 -2.42
C ASP A 42 1.77 -29.84 -1.23
N LEU A 43 0.75 -29.64 -0.40
CA LEU A 43 0.82 -28.78 0.79
C LEU A 43 1.87 -29.26 1.80
N ASN A 44 2.08 -30.56 1.96
CA ASN A 44 3.08 -31.09 2.89
C ASN A 44 4.49 -30.80 2.40
N LEU A 45 4.73 -30.89 1.10
CA LEU A 45 6.02 -30.52 0.52
C LEU A 45 6.29 -29.01 0.69
N LEU A 46 5.30 -28.17 0.43
CA LEU A 46 5.40 -26.72 0.63
C LEU A 46 5.64 -26.38 2.11
N GLN A 47 4.93 -27.04 3.04
CA GLN A 47 5.12 -26.86 4.47
C GLN A 47 6.53 -27.27 4.91
N GLY A 48 7.05 -28.39 4.40
CA GLY A 48 8.42 -28.83 4.66
C GLY A 48 9.47 -27.85 4.14
N LYS A 49 9.26 -27.28 2.94
CA LYS A 49 10.12 -26.22 2.38
C LYS A 49 10.09 -24.96 3.24
N LEU A 50 8.91 -24.50 3.66
CA LEU A 50 8.78 -23.35 4.56
C LEU A 50 9.49 -23.59 5.89
N LYS A 51 9.28 -24.76 6.50
CA LYS A 51 9.94 -25.16 7.75
C LYS A 51 11.45 -25.08 7.64
N LYS A 52 12.02 -25.60 6.55
CA LYS A 52 13.46 -25.54 6.27
C LYS A 52 13.95 -24.10 6.09
N GLN A 53 13.19 -23.26 5.38
CA GLN A 53 13.59 -21.87 5.13
C GLN A 53 13.58 -21.02 6.40
N PHE A 54 12.58 -21.19 7.26
CA PHE A 54 12.44 -20.44 8.52
C PHE A 54 13.31 -20.96 9.66
N SER A 55 13.82 -22.20 9.56
CA SER A 55 14.57 -22.84 10.63
C SER A 55 15.72 -21.97 11.15
N GLY A 56 15.62 -21.55 12.41
CA GLY A 56 16.65 -20.77 13.10
C GLY A 56 16.82 -19.32 12.59
N LYS A 57 15.92 -18.84 11.73
CA LYS A 57 15.96 -17.48 11.19
C LYS A 57 14.84 -16.63 11.76
N LYS A 58 15.12 -15.35 11.96
CA LYS A 58 14.14 -14.35 12.39
C LYS A 58 13.43 -13.78 11.17
N PHE A 59 12.12 -14.01 11.05
CA PHE A 59 11.35 -13.57 9.89
C PHE A 59 10.43 -12.40 10.20
N LEU A 60 10.11 -11.63 9.16
CA LEU A 60 8.97 -10.70 9.13
C LEU A 60 8.08 -11.05 7.92
N LEU A 61 6.84 -11.44 8.19
CA LEU A 61 5.87 -11.85 7.16
C LEU A 61 4.69 -10.88 7.13
N PHE A 62 4.40 -10.32 5.96
CA PHE A 62 3.20 -9.51 5.73
C PHE A 62 2.18 -10.32 4.94
N LEU A 63 1.00 -10.55 5.52
CA LEU A 63 -0.16 -11.15 4.86
C LEU A 63 -1.21 -10.07 4.68
N ASP A 64 -1.27 -9.53 3.47
CA ASP A 64 -2.12 -8.38 3.16
C ASP A 64 -3.47 -8.83 2.62
N ASP A 65 -4.54 -8.21 3.14
CA ASP A 65 -5.93 -8.37 2.71
C ASP A 65 -6.44 -9.82 2.86
N LEU A 66 -6.52 -10.34 4.10
CA LEU A 66 -7.11 -11.66 4.40
C LEU A 66 -8.64 -11.62 4.40
N TRP A 67 -9.24 -12.57 3.69
CA TRP A 67 -10.68 -12.74 3.50
C TRP A 67 -11.08 -14.22 3.68
N ASN A 68 -12.30 -14.48 4.17
CA ASN A 68 -12.93 -15.82 4.22
C ASN A 68 -12.01 -16.95 4.70
N VAL A 69 -11.22 -16.71 5.75
CA VAL A 69 -10.19 -17.65 6.20
C VAL A 69 -10.81 -18.90 6.81
N ASN A 70 -10.33 -20.08 6.41
CA ASN A 70 -10.62 -21.33 7.08
C ASN A 70 -9.58 -21.59 8.17
N TYR A 71 -10.01 -21.80 9.42
CA TYR A 71 -9.11 -21.94 10.56
C TYR A 71 -8.17 -23.15 10.46
N ASP A 72 -8.61 -24.28 9.92
CA ASP A 72 -7.76 -25.46 9.78
C ASP A 72 -6.64 -25.23 8.76
N LEU A 73 -6.97 -24.57 7.64
CA LEU A 73 -5.98 -24.19 6.62
C LEU A 73 -5.03 -23.10 7.13
N TRP A 74 -5.54 -22.15 7.92
CA TRP A 74 -4.74 -21.13 8.61
C TRP A 74 -3.76 -21.76 9.59
N SER A 75 -4.25 -22.62 10.47
CA SER A 75 -3.43 -23.38 11.43
C SER A 75 -2.35 -24.17 10.70
N TYR A 76 -2.68 -24.80 9.56
CA TYR A 76 -1.73 -25.51 8.73
C TYR A 76 -0.63 -24.61 8.15
N LEU A 77 -0.97 -23.39 7.71
CA LEU A 77 0.00 -22.37 7.29
C LEU A 77 0.93 -21.95 8.43
N CYS A 78 0.40 -21.81 9.64
CA CYS A 78 1.12 -21.29 10.79
C CYS A 78 2.10 -22.30 11.42
N ARG A 79 1.89 -23.61 11.28
CA ARG A 79 2.78 -24.65 11.84
C ARG A 79 4.28 -24.40 11.59
N PRO A 80 4.76 -24.23 10.34
CA PRO A 80 6.18 -23.98 10.09
C PRO A 80 6.67 -22.65 10.67
N LEU A 81 5.78 -21.64 10.78
CA LEU A 81 6.11 -20.35 11.37
C LEU A 81 6.33 -20.47 12.87
N VAL A 82 5.46 -21.20 13.58
CA VAL A 82 5.50 -21.34 15.03
C VAL A 82 6.59 -22.32 15.49
N GLU A 83 6.76 -23.44 14.78
CA GLU A 83 7.64 -24.54 15.23
C GLU A 83 9.12 -24.34 14.93
N SER A 84 9.49 -23.42 14.03
CA SER A 84 10.85 -23.42 13.46
C SER A 84 11.52 -22.06 13.38
N CYS A 85 10.80 -20.96 13.57
CA CYS A 85 11.39 -19.63 13.52
C CYS A 85 12.24 -19.32 14.75
N ALA A 86 13.18 -18.38 14.59
CA ALA A 86 13.91 -17.82 15.73
C ALA A 86 13.00 -16.88 16.57
N PRO A 87 13.24 -16.77 17.89
CA PRO A 87 12.54 -15.81 18.74
C PRO A 87 12.61 -14.38 18.20
N GLY A 88 11.49 -13.66 18.33
CA GLY A 88 11.35 -12.29 17.83
C GLY A 88 10.93 -12.19 16.37
N SER A 89 10.63 -13.32 15.70
CA SER A 89 9.93 -13.31 14.42
C SER A 89 8.54 -12.71 14.55
N LYS A 90 8.04 -12.11 13.46
CA LYS A 90 6.77 -11.38 13.44
C LYS A 90 6.00 -11.66 12.16
N ASP A 91 4.71 -11.88 12.30
CA ASP A 91 3.72 -11.80 11.24
C ASP A 91 2.86 -10.54 11.44
N VAL A 92 2.56 -9.87 10.34
CA VAL A 92 1.67 -8.72 10.27
C VAL A 92 0.58 -9.06 9.30
N ILE A 93 -0.65 -9.00 9.79
CA ILE A 93 -1.85 -9.39 9.05
C ILE A 93 -2.73 -8.15 8.91
N THR A 94 -3.20 -7.87 7.70
CA THR A 94 -4.23 -6.86 7.46
C THR A 94 -5.50 -7.54 6.98
N THR A 95 -6.65 -7.05 7.44
CA THR A 95 -7.96 -7.53 7.01
C THR A 95 -9.00 -6.45 7.23
N ARG A 96 -10.05 -6.48 6.41
CA ARG A 96 -11.23 -5.61 6.54
C ARG A 96 -12.31 -6.21 7.45
N PHE A 97 -12.14 -7.46 7.88
CA PHE A 97 -13.17 -8.21 8.60
C PHE A 97 -12.73 -8.47 10.03
N THR A 98 -13.47 -7.88 10.97
CA THR A 98 -13.22 -8.06 12.42
C THR A 98 -13.27 -9.53 12.83
N ASP A 99 -14.15 -10.33 12.22
CA ASP A 99 -14.26 -11.77 12.51
C ASP A 99 -12.99 -12.53 12.08
N VAL A 100 -12.43 -12.19 10.91
CA VAL A 100 -11.15 -12.74 10.44
C VAL A 100 -10.04 -12.30 11.39
N ALA A 101 -9.97 -11.00 11.73
CA ALA A 101 -8.97 -10.48 12.66
C ALA A 101 -9.01 -11.21 14.00
N THR A 102 -10.20 -11.44 14.55
CA THR A 102 -10.40 -12.15 15.83
C THR A 102 -9.97 -13.60 15.74
N MET A 103 -10.20 -14.26 14.61
CA MET A 103 -9.87 -15.67 14.42
C MET A 103 -8.37 -15.93 14.20
N VAL A 104 -7.68 -15.04 13.48
CA VAL A 104 -6.23 -15.19 13.20
C VAL A 104 -5.34 -14.55 14.27
N ALA A 105 -5.90 -13.68 15.12
CA ALA A 105 -5.15 -12.97 16.14
C ALA A 105 -4.50 -13.92 17.16
N THR A 106 -3.17 -13.88 17.21
CA THR A 106 -2.36 -14.48 18.27
C THR A 106 -2.00 -13.47 19.37
N THR A 107 -2.14 -12.18 19.08
CA THR A 107 -1.87 -11.03 19.96
C THR A 107 -2.93 -9.94 19.75
N SER A 108 -2.78 -8.75 20.37
CA SER A 108 -3.78 -7.68 20.26
C SER A 108 -3.99 -7.24 18.81
N THR A 109 -5.26 -7.16 18.39
CA THR A 109 -5.64 -6.51 17.14
C THR A 109 -5.47 -4.99 17.24
N TYR A 110 -5.17 -4.35 16.11
CA TYR A 110 -5.07 -2.89 16.02
C TYR A 110 -6.09 -2.39 14.99
N PRO A 111 -7.29 -1.95 15.42
CA PRO A 111 -8.25 -1.33 14.53
C PRO A 111 -7.67 -0.04 13.97
N LEU A 112 -7.62 0.09 12.63
CA LEU A 112 -7.22 1.33 12.00
C LEU A 112 -8.36 2.34 12.09
N GLU A 113 -8.05 3.53 12.62
CA GLU A 113 -8.98 4.65 12.67
C GLU A 113 -8.97 5.42 11.34
N CYS A 114 -10.07 6.09 11.04
CA CYS A 114 -10.10 7.03 9.93
C CYS A 114 -9.16 8.21 10.20
N LEU A 115 -8.56 8.74 9.14
CA LEU A 115 -7.87 10.02 9.21
C LEU A 115 -8.85 11.15 9.58
N SER A 116 -8.33 12.20 10.21
CA SER A 116 -9.12 13.40 10.46
C SER A 116 -9.48 14.10 9.15
N ASP A 117 -10.53 14.92 9.14
CA ASP A 117 -10.92 15.70 7.95
C ASP A 117 -9.79 16.65 7.51
N GLU A 118 -9.06 17.24 8.47
CA GLU A 118 -7.89 18.09 8.22
C GLU A 118 -6.78 17.31 7.49
N ASP A 119 -6.42 16.12 8.00
CA ASP A 119 -5.40 15.27 7.38
C ASP A 119 -5.85 14.77 6.00
N CYS A 120 -7.14 14.44 5.84
CA CYS A 120 -7.70 14.07 4.54
C CYS A 120 -7.58 15.21 3.54
N LEU A 121 -7.92 16.44 3.94
CA LEU A 121 -7.81 17.63 3.08
C LEU A 121 -6.35 17.94 2.76
N HIS A 122 -5.45 17.81 3.72
CA HIS A 122 -4.02 18.00 3.50
C HIS A 122 -3.48 17.02 2.45
N ILE A 123 -3.77 15.72 2.60
CA ILE A 123 -3.38 14.70 1.62
C ILE A 123 -4.00 15.01 0.25
N LEU A 124 -5.27 15.42 0.21
CA LEU A 124 -5.94 15.73 -1.04
C LEU A 124 -5.32 16.95 -1.74
N ALA A 125 -5.00 18.02 -1.00
CA ALA A 125 -4.33 19.21 -1.53
C ALA A 125 -2.94 18.85 -2.08
N GLU A 126 -2.18 18.04 -1.34
CA GLU A 126 -0.84 17.61 -1.76
C GLU A 126 -0.90 16.80 -3.06
N GLN A 127 -1.87 15.88 -3.18
CA GLN A 127 -2.01 15.04 -4.37
C GLN A 127 -2.62 15.76 -5.58
N SER A 128 -3.48 16.76 -5.37
CA SER A 128 -4.20 17.44 -6.46
C SER A 128 -3.55 18.74 -6.91
N LEU A 129 -3.01 19.52 -5.98
CA LEU A 129 -2.44 20.85 -6.21
C LEU A 129 -0.92 20.89 -5.99
N GLY A 130 -0.33 19.89 -5.33
CA GLY A 130 1.07 19.93 -4.91
C GLY A 130 1.34 20.92 -3.77
N THR A 131 0.29 21.36 -3.07
CA THR A 131 0.34 22.29 -1.95
C THR A 131 -0.10 21.61 -0.65
N THR A 132 0.21 22.22 0.50
CA THR A 132 -0.16 21.66 1.81
C THR A 132 -1.59 21.98 2.22
N ASP A 133 -2.28 22.86 1.50
CA ASP A 133 -3.66 23.24 1.73
C ASP A 133 -4.35 23.78 0.48
N PHE A 134 -5.67 23.96 0.58
CA PHE A 134 -6.51 24.62 -0.44
C PHE A 134 -6.57 26.15 -0.26
N SER A 135 -5.76 26.72 0.64
CA SER A 135 -5.83 28.12 1.02
C SER A 135 -5.17 29.06 0.00
N ASN A 136 -4.39 28.51 -0.95
CA ASN A 136 -3.57 29.30 -1.87
C ASN A 136 -4.25 29.70 -3.19
N ASP A 137 -5.53 29.39 -3.40
CA ASP A 137 -6.27 29.83 -4.61
C ASP A 137 -6.93 31.20 -4.42
N THR A 138 -6.16 32.20 -4.00
CA THR A 138 -6.51 33.62 -4.19
C THR A 138 -5.49 34.34 -5.06
N GLU A 139 -5.32 33.86 -6.30
CA GLU A 139 -4.90 34.75 -7.38
C GLU A 139 -6.08 35.69 -7.69
N PRO A 140 -5.97 37.02 -7.51
CA PRO A 140 -6.99 37.94 -7.95
C PRO A 140 -7.00 37.95 -9.48
N ILE A 141 -7.96 37.28 -10.09
CA ILE A 141 -8.26 37.46 -11.52
C ILE A 141 -8.89 38.85 -11.66
N LEU A 142 -8.07 39.90 -11.75
CA LEU A 142 -8.33 41.17 -12.46
C LEU A 142 -7.14 42.10 -12.22
N GLY A 143 -6.13 42.04 -13.10
CA GLY A 143 -5.21 43.15 -13.31
C GLY A 143 -5.94 44.31 -14.02
N PRO A 144 -5.57 45.58 -13.80
CA PRO A 144 -6.28 46.72 -14.36
C PRO A 144 -6.22 46.70 -15.89
N SER A 145 -7.41 46.76 -16.51
CA SER A 145 -7.59 46.92 -17.94
C SER A 145 -7.10 48.30 -18.37
N ASP A 146 -5.85 48.37 -18.82
CA ASP A 146 -5.33 49.51 -19.56
C ASP A 146 -5.87 49.43 -21.00
N ARG A 147 -6.91 50.21 -21.32
CA ARG A 147 -7.28 50.52 -22.70
C ARG A 147 -7.45 52.02 -22.84
N SER A 148 -6.37 52.59 -23.35
CA SER A 148 -6.26 53.90 -23.97
C SER A 148 -7.47 54.22 -24.85
N SER A 149 -8.07 55.38 -24.59
CA SER A 149 -9.08 56.00 -25.43
C SER A 149 -8.43 56.43 -26.75
N HIS A 150 -8.67 55.70 -27.83
CA HIS A 150 -8.41 56.19 -29.19
C HIS A 150 -9.59 57.08 -29.61
N ARG A 151 -9.38 58.39 -29.49
CA ARG A 151 -10.19 59.44 -30.09
C ARG A 151 -9.88 59.43 -31.60
N MET A 152 -10.88 59.15 -32.44
CA MET A 152 -10.76 59.35 -33.87
C MET A 152 -10.88 60.84 -34.17
N ASP A 153 -9.77 61.47 -34.55
CA ASP A 153 -9.79 62.76 -35.20
C ASP A 153 -9.95 62.52 -36.71
N ILE A 154 -10.99 63.12 -37.28
CA ILE A 154 -11.26 63.17 -38.71
C ILE A 154 -10.48 64.39 -39.22
N GLU A 155 -9.47 64.16 -40.07
CA GLU A 155 -8.88 65.22 -40.88
C GLU A 155 -9.32 65.07 -42.34
N GLU A 156 -9.86 66.17 -42.85
CA GLU A 156 -10.25 66.44 -44.22
C GLU A 156 -9.02 66.52 -45.12
N ASP A 157 -9.02 65.81 -46.25
CA ASP A 157 -8.16 66.16 -47.38
C ASP A 157 -9.04 66.56 -48.58
N ASN A 158 -9.01 67.86 -48.87
CA ASN A 158 -9.51 68.49 -50.08
C ASN A 158 -8.41 68.52 -51.15
N ASN A 159 -8.76 68.15 -52.39
CA ASN A 159 -8.20 68.66 -53.67
C ASN A 159 -6.72 68.32 -54.02
N ILE A 160 -6.23 68.18 -55.26
CA ILE A 160 -6.69 68.21 -56.67
C ILE A 160 -5.42 67.93 -57.53
N GLU A 161 -5.59 67.42 -58.77
CA GLU A 161 -4.66 67.40 -59.94
C GLU A 161 -3.39 66.51 -59.82
N ASP A 162 -2.96 65.73 -60.83
CA ASP A 162 -3.11 65.78 -62.30
C ASP A 162 -3.59 64.45 -62.93
#